data_AF-A0A529HZ23-F1
#
_entry.id   AF-A0A529HZ23-F1
#
_cell.length_a   1.000
_cell.length_b   1.000
_cell.length_c   1.000
_cell.angle_alpha   90.00
_cell.angle_beta   90.00
_cell.angle_gamma   90.00
#
_symmetry.space_group_name_H-M   'P 1'
#
loop_
_entity.id
_entity.type
_entity.pdbx_description
1 polymer ?
#
loop_
_entity_poly.entity_id
_entity_poly.type
_entity_poly.pdbx_seq_one_letter_code
_entity_poly.pdbx_strand_id
1 'polypeptide(L)'
;MVSADDGLNLRTEPDGNSNVATVLQPGTFVEQTAKPSTDPSGEAWIPVEGFGPDGKMHSGWVSGDYVEVHPDGSSNAKGRTNPALEKGGYQWVEVKSGDSIRLIARSHSADVAATVVLNMDHIMSPDVIFSGDRIYLPAASVG
;
A
#
# COMPACT_ATOMS: atom_id res chain seq x y z
N MET A 1 0.98 -7.72 -3.45
CA MET A 1 1.91 -6.78 -2.80
C MET A 1 3.22 -6.81 -3.57
N VAL A 2 3.86 -5.66 -3.76
CA VAL A 2 5.19 -5.56 -4.39
C VAL A 2 6.23 -6.21 -3.47
N SER A 3 6.88 -7.27 -3.96
CA SER A 3 7.93 -8.01 -3.25
C SER A 3 9.35 -7.63 -3.68
N ALA A 4 9.50 -6.78 -4.70
CA ALA A 4 10.80 -6.28 -5.14
C ALA A 4 11.44 -5.35 -4.10
N ASP A 5 12.68 -5.63 -3.69
CA ASP A 5 13.42 -4.87 -2.68
C ASP A 5 13.78 -3.43 -3.12
N ASP A 6 14.01 -3.22 -4.42
CA ASP A 6 14.40 -1.92 -4.98
C ASP A 6 13.21 -1.14 -5.56
N GLY A 7 11.98 -1.64 -5.36
CA GLY A 7 10.76 -1.16 -6.00
C GLY A 7 10.49 -1.81 -7.35
N LEU A 8 9.28 -1.60 -7.86
CA LEU A 8 8.76 -2.27 -9.05
C LEU A 8 8.25 -1.25 -10.07
N ASN A 9 8.80 -1.30 -11.28
CA ASN A 9 8.35 -0.46 -12.38
C ASN A 9 6.91 -0.80 -12.76
N LEU A 10 6.02 0.19 -12.66
CA LEU A 10 4.69 0.15 -13.27
C LEU A 10 4.81 0.69 -14.69
N ARG A 11 4.57 -0.16 -15.67
CA ARG A 11 4.78 0.15 -17.09
C ARG A 11 3.49 0.46 -17.83
N THR A 12 3.59 1.22 -18.91
CA THR A 12 2.41 1.60 -19.72
C THR A 12 1.87 0.43 -20.55
N GLU A 13 2.71 -0.54 -20.89
CA GLU A 13 2.36 -1.74 -21.67
C GLU A 13 2.97 -2.99 -21.02
N PRO A 14 2.44 -4.21 -21.29
CA PRO A 14 2.98 -5.47 -20.79
C PRO A 14 4.25 -5.88 -21.55
N ASP A 15 5.29 -5.04 -21.46
CA ASP A 15 6.58 -5.21 -22.13
C ASP A 15 7.70 -4.56 -21.27
N GLY A 16 8.78 -5.29 -21.05
CA GLY A 16 9.96 -4.86 -20.28
C GLY A 16 10.70 -3.63 -20.84
N ASN A 17 10.45 -3.27 -22.10
CA ASN A 17 11.02 -2.10 -22.76
C ASN A 17 10.04 -0.91 -22.87
N SER A 18 8.78 -1.09 -22.45
CA SER A 18 7.79 -0.01 -22.50
C SER A 18 8.07 1.07 -21.45
N ASN A 19 7.46 2.23 -21.64
CA ASN A 19 7.65 3.38 -20.75
C ASN A 19 7.26 3.05 -19.31
N VAL A 20 8.05 3.55 -18.37
CA VAL A 20 7.75 3.47 -16.93
C VAL A 20 6.84 4.63 -16.56
N ALA A 21 5.62 4.32 -16.11
CA ALA A 21 4.66 5.31 -15.61
C ALA A 21 5.05 5.80 -14.21
N THR A 22 5.44 4.88 -13.33
CA THR A 22 5.96 5.17 -11.98
C THR A 22 6.73 3.98 -11.41
N VAL A 23 7.40 4.16 -10.27
CA VAL A 23 8.06 3.08 -9.52
C VAL A 23 7.32 2.86 -8.21
N LEU A 24 6.63 1.72 -8.11
CA LEU A 24 5.96 1.29 -6.89
C LEU A 24 7.00 0.91 -5.84
N GLN A 25 6.79 1.35 -4.61
CA GLN A 25 7.74 1.09 -3.53
C GLN A 25 7.60 -0.35 -3.02
N PRO A 26 8.64 -0.92 -2.41
CA PRO A 26 8.54 -2.23 -1.75
C PRO A 26 7.40 -2.24 -0.73
N GLY A 27 6.61 -3.32 -0.71
CA GLY A 27 5.44 -3.44 0.17
C GLY A 27 4.21 -2.65 -0.27
N THR A 28 4.26 -1.90 -1.39
CA THR A 28 3.06 -1.28 -1.97
C THR A 28 2.05 -2.37 -2.34
N PHE A 29 0.81 -2.22 -1.91
CA PHE A 29 -0.28 -3.06 -2.37
C PHE A 29 -0.76 -2.60 -3.74
N VAL A 30 -1.07 -3.58 -4.56
CA VAL A 30 -1.56 -3.39 -5.93
C VAL A 30 -2.80 -4.24 -6.11
N GLU A 31 -3.80 -3.69 -6.77
CA GLU A 31 -5.03 -4.40 -7.11
C GLU A 31 -4.96 -4.82 -8.58
N GLN A 32 -5.20 -6.09 -8.86
CA GLN A 32 -5.24 -6.59 -10.22
C GLN A 32 -6.53 -6.14 -10.91
N THR A 33 -6.40 -5.38 -11.99
CA THR A 33 -7.55 -4.73 -12.66
C THR A 33 -8.12 -5.52 -13.82
N ALA A 34 -7.35 -6.47 -14.38
CA ALA A 34 -7.73 -7.29 -15.52
C ALA A 34 -6.95 -8.61 -15.57
N LYS A 35 -7.25 -9.46 -16.56
CA LYS A 35 -6.54 -10.74 -16.76
C LYS A 35 -5.06 -10.48 -17.09
N PRO A 36 -4.11 -11.27 -16.56
CA PRO A 36 -2.69 -11.14 -16.91
C PRO A 36 -2.44 -11.39 -18.39
N SER A 37 -1.36 -10.81 -18.91
CA SER A 37 -0.83 -11.04 -20.25
C SER A 37 0.53 -11.73 -20.16
N THR A 38 1.00 -12.30 -21.26
CA THR A 38 2.36 -12.84 -21.37
C THR A 38 3.02 -12.22 -22.59
N ASP A 39 4.23 -11.70 -22.43
CA ASP A 39 4.96 -11.08 -23.54
C ASP A 39 5.69 -12.13 -24.41
N PRO A 40 6.28 -11.75 -25.56
CA PRO A 40 6.99 -12.69 -26.43
C PRO A 40 8.20 -13.39 -25.79
N SER A 41 8.74 -12.87 -24.69
CA SER A 41 9.84 -13.50 -23.94
C SER A 41 9.35 -14.59 -22.97
N GLY A 42 8.04 -14.63 -22.72
CA GLY A 42 7.40 -15.55 -21.76
C GLY A 42 7.15 -14.94 -20.39
N GLU A 43 7.49 -13.66 -20.19
CA GLU A 43 7.26 -12.95 -18.93
C GLU A 43 5.75 -12.71 -18.71
N ALA A 44 5.28 -12.98 -17.49
CA ALA A 44 3.91 -12.69 -17.10
C ALA A 44 3.76 -11.24 -16.65
N TRP A 45 2.82 -10.53 -17.23
CA TRP A 45 2.51 -9.14 -16.91
C TRP A 45 1.12 -9.04 -16.28
N ILE A 46 1.07 -8.44 -15.10
CA ILE A 46 -0.16 -8.29 -14.33
C ILE A 46 -0.61 -6.83 -14.44
N PRO A 47 -1.82 -6.57 -14.97
CA PRO A 47 -2.37 -5.22 -15.00
C PRO A 47 -2.85 -4.86 -13.61
N VAL A 48 -2.35 -3.75 -13.08
CA VAL A 48 -2.63 -3.33 -11.72
C VAL A 48 -2.93 -1.85 -11.61
N GLU A 49 -3.58 -1.48 -10.51
CA GLU A 49 -3.54 -0.14 -9.95
C GLU A 49 -2.84 -0.13 -8.58
N GLY A 50 -2.16 0.97 -8.28
CA GLY A 50 -1.46 1.15 -7.01
C GLY A 50 -0.98 2.58 -6.80
N PHE A 51 -0.73 2.94 -5.54
CA PHE A 51 -0.24 4.27 -5.19
C PHE A 51 1.26 4.41 -5.49
N GLY A 52 1.61 5.43 -6.26
CA GLY A 52 3.00 5.79 -6.53
C GLY A 52 3.63 6.61 -5.39
N PRO A 53 4.94 6.93 -5.48
CA PRO A 53 5.64 7.77 -4.50
C PRO A 53 5.06 9.20 -4.38
N ASP A 54 4.33 9.65 -5.40
CA ASP A 54 3.61 10.92 -5.41
C ASP A 54 2.28 10.89 -4.63
N GLY A 55 1.92 9.73 -4.07
CA GLY A 55 0.68 9.52 -3.32
C GLY A 55 -0.57 9.47 -4.21
N LYS A 56 -0.42 9.34 -5.54
CA LYS A 56 -1.55 9.22 -6.47
C LYS A 56 -1.71 7.79 -6.92
N MET A 57 -2.94 7.43 -7.28
CA MET A 57 -3.22 6.15 -7.93
C MET A 57 -2.67 6.18 -9.36
N HIS A 58 -1.92 5.15 -9.73
CA HIS A 58 -1.45 4.92 -11.10
C HIS A 58 -1.93 3.55 -11.56
N SER A 59 -2.18 3.42 -12.86
CA SER A 59 -2.54 2.15 -13.49
C SER A 59 -1.50 1.78 -14.54
N GLY A 60 -1.24 0.49 -14.69
CA GLY A 60 -0.28 -0.02 -15.66
C GLY A 60 -0.02 -1.51 -15.49
N TRP A 61 1.15 -1.95 -15.92
CA TRP A 61 1.56 -3.36 -15.92
C TRP A 61 2.82 -3.55 -15.09
N VAL A 62 2.81 -4.56 -14.24
CA VAL A 62 3.99 -5.00 -13.47
C VAL A 62 4.36 -6.42 -13.87
N SER A 63 5.64 -6.76 -13.73
CA SER A 63 6.08 -8.14 -13.86
C SER A 63 5.49 -8.98 -12.72
N GLY A 64 4.95 -10.15 -13.08
CA GLY A 64 4.28 -11.07 -12.17
C GLY A 64 5.22 -11.69 -11.14
N ASP A 65 6.51 -11.79 -11.47
CA ASP A 65 7.54 -12.36 -10.60
C ASP A 65 7.79 -11.53 -9.32
N TYR A 66 7.40 -10.26 -9.33
CA TYR A 66 7.64 -9.31 -8.24
C TYR A 66 6.37 -8.89 -7.49
N VAL A 67 5.30 -9.66 -7.64
CA VAL A 67 4.08 -9.45 -6.87
C VAL A 67 3.58 -10.74 -6.24
N GLU A 68 3.28 -10.65 -4.95
CA GLU A 68 2.71 -11.75 -4.20
C GLU A 68 1.22 -11.53 -3.94
N VAL A 69 0.44 -12.60 -4.09
CA VAL A 69 -0.98 -12.60 -3.69
C VAL A 69 -1.07 -12.52 -2.19
N HIS A 70 -1.73 -11.49 -1.67
CA HIS A 70 -2.00 -11.38 -0.24
C HIS A 70 -3.45 -11.81 0.03
N PRO A 71 -3.69 -12.97 0.66
CA PRO A 71 -5.04 -13.53 0.84
C PRO A 71 -5.94 -12.67 1.74
N ASP A 72 -5.34 -11.90 2.66
CA ASP A 72 -6.09 -11.13 3.67
C ASP A 72 -6.46 -9.70 3.25
N GLY A 73 -6.37 -9.39 1.94
CA GLY A 73 -7.07 -8.25 1.31
C GLY A 73 -7.17 -6.98 2.17
N SER A 74 -6.07 -6.52 2.76
CA SER A 74 -6.06 -5.31 3.60
C SER A 74 -5.66 -4.09 2.80
N SER A 75 -6.00 -4.06 1.51
CA SER A 75 -5.88 -2.87 0.66
C SER A 75 -7.02 -2.86 -0.34
N ASN A 76 -7.63 -1.69 -0.50
CA ASN A 76 -8.55 -1.41 -1.59
C ASN A 76 -8.11 -0.11 -2.28
N ALA A 77 -8.91 0.42 -3.19
CA ALA A 77 -8.66 1.73 -3.82
C ALA A 77 -8.38 2.90 -2.84
N LYS A 78 -8.61 2.73 -1.53
CA LYS A 78 -8.31 3.67 -0.45
C LYS A 78 -7.11 3.25 0.40
N GLY A 79 -6.11 2.57 -0.16
CA GLY A 79 -4.87 2.21 0.54
C GLY A 79 -5.01 1.05 1.54
N ARG A 80 -4.01 0.87 2.40
CA ARG A 80 -4.02 -0.21 3.41
C ARG A 80 -5.03 0.06 4.52
N THR A 81 -5.88 -0.93 4.80
CA THR A 81 -6.92 -0.87 5.84
C THR A 81 -6.88 -2.12 6.72
N ASN A 82 -7.62 -2.11 7.82
CA ASN A 82 -7.84 -3.27 8.69
C ASN A 82 -9.34 -3.43 8.97
N PRO A 83 -10.05 -4.32 8.24
CA PRO A 83 -11.49 -4.52 8.40
C PRO A 83 -11.92 -4.93 9.82
N ALA A 84 -11.07 -5.64 10.56
CA ALA A 84 -11.36 -6.04 11.93
C ALA A 84 -11.40 -4.83 12.87
N LEU A 85 -10.45 -3.90 12.74
CA LEU A 85 -10.43 -2.64 13.49
C LEU A 85 -11.60 -1.72 13.10
N GLU A 86 -11.98 -1.68 11.82
CA GLU A 86 -13.15 -0.92 11.36
C GLU A 86 -14.45 -1.46 11.97
N LYS A 87 -14.64 -2.79 11.95
CA LYS A 87 -15.78 -3.44 12.61
C LYS A 87 -15.76 -3.23 14.12
N GLY A 88 -14.57 -3.09 14.71
CA GLY A 88 -14.35 -2.73 16.12
C GLY A 88 -14.61 -1.26 16.46
N GLY A 89 -14.88 -0.40 15.47
CA GLY A 89 -15.21 1.02 15.69
C GLY A 89 -14.00 1.92 15.96
N TYR A 90 -12.78 1.45 15.67
CA TYR A 90 -11.57 2.26 15.83
C TYR A 90 -11.60 3.47 14.91
N GLN A 91 -11.18 4.62 15.44
CA GLN A 91 -10.97 5.81 14.63
C GLN A 91 -9.71 5.64 13.79
N TRP A 92 -9.69 6.24 12.61
CA TRP A 92 -8.56 6.18 11.70
C TRP A 92 -8.32 7.52 11.02
N VAL A 93 -7.10 7.72 10.57
CA VAL A 93 -6.65 8.87 9.79
C VAL A 93 -6.09 8.36 8.48
N GLU A 94 -6.54 8.95 7.37
CA GLU A 94 -5.96 8.71 6.05
C GLU A 94 -4.61 9.43 5.95
N VAL A 95 -3.57 8.67 5.60
CA VAL A 95 -2.21 9.18 5.39
C VAL A 95 -2.19 10.10 4.19
N LYS A 96 -1.48 11.22 4.32
CA LYS A 96 -1.18 12.18 3.26
C LYS A 96 0.32 12.24 2.99
N SER A 97 0.69 12.81 1.86
CA SER A 97 2.11 13.05 1.54
C SER A 97 2.80 13.87 2.65
N GLY A 98 3.91 13.34 3.17
CA GLY A 98 4.67 13.95 4.27
C GLY A 98 4.27 13.49 5.67
N ASP A 99 3.22 12.67 5.80
CA ASP A 99 2.85 12.10 7.09
C ASP A 99 3.83 11.00 7.54
N SER A 100 3.82 10.77 8.85
CA SER A 100 4.36 9.56 9.49
C SER A 100 3.38 9.13 10.57
N ILE A 101 3.40 7.84 10.95
CA ILE A 101 2.54 7.32 12.03
C ILE A 101 2.73 8.14 13.32
N ARG A 102 3.97 8.54 13.62
CA ARG A 102 4.30 9.39 14.78
C ARG A 102 3.67 10.78 14.70
N LEU A 103 3.71 11.44 13.54
CA LEU A 103 3.11 12.77 13.37
C LEU A 103 1.58 12.71 13.46
N ILE A 104 0.98 11.68 12.87
CA ILE A 104 -0.47 11.42 12.95
C ILE A 104 -0.87 11.20 14.40
N ALA A 105 -0.22 10.27 15.12
CA ALA A 105 -0.53 9.98 16.51
C ALA A 105 -0.48 11.24 17.39
N ARG A 106 0.59 12.03 17.27
CA ARG A 106 0.76 13.28 18.04
C ARG A 106 -0.29 14.33 17.73
N SER A 107 -0.64 14.50 16.46
CA SER A 107 -1.65 15.49 16.03
C SER A 107 -3.05 15.13 16.53
N HIS A 108 -3.27 13.86 16.87
CA HIS A 108 -4.52 13.34 17.41
C HIS A 108 -4.44 12.97 18.90
N SER A 109 -3.40 13.44 19.61
CA SER A 109 -3.19 13.19 21.04
C SER A 109 -3.22 11.69 21.43
N ALA A 110 -2.80 10.83 20.52
CA ALA A 110 -2.69 9.39 20.72
C ALA A 110 -1.28 8.97 21.13
N ASP A 111 -1.15 7.87 21.88
CA ASP A 111 0.14 7.30 22.22
C ASP A 111 0.82 6.74 20.97
N VAL A 112 2.07 7.14 20.74
CA VAL A 112 2.81 6.78 19.52
C VAL A 112 3.09 5.28 19.46
N ALA A 113 3.50 4.67 20.57
CA ALA A 113 3.86 3.26 20.59
C ALA A 113 2.64 2.37 20.39
N ALA A 114 1.53 2.67 21.08
CA ALA A 114 0.26 1.98 20.92
C ALA A 114 -0.29 2.16 19.49
N THR A 115 -0.16 3.35 18.90
CA THR A 115 -0.56 3.58 17.50
C THR A 115 0.26 2.71 16.54
N VAL A 116 1.58 2.65 16.70
CA VAL A 116 2.42 1.77 15.85
C VAL A 116 1.98 0.32 15.98
N VAL A 117 1.93 -0.22 17.20
CA VAL A 117 1.59 -1.62 17.46
C VAL A 117 0.21 -1.98 16.91
N LEU A 118 -0.79 -1.10 17.07
CA LEU A 118 -2.15 -1.31 16.55
C LEU A 118 -2.19 -1.48 15.03
N ASN A 119 -1.23 -0.89 14.31
CA ASN A 119 -1.21 -0.90 12.84
C ASN A 119 -0.25 -1.94 12.24
N MET A 120 0.53 -2.66 13.05
CA MET A 120 1.54 -3.61 12.55
C MET A 120 0.95 -4.82 11.81
N ASP A 121 -0.33 -5.13 12.03
CA ASP A 121 -1.04 -6.24 11.38
C ASP A 121 -1.18 -6.01 9.86
N HIS A 122 -1.47 -4.77 9.43
CA HIS A 122 -1.63 -4.42 8.01
C HIS A 122 -0.54 -3.48 7.47
N ILE A 123 0.30 -2.89 8.34
CA ILE A 123 1.47 -2.08 7.99
C ILE A 123 2.71 -2.72 8.60
N MET A 124 3.32 -3.66 7.87
CA MET A 124 4.47 -4.44 8.37
C MET A 124 5.70 -3.58 8.72
N SER A 125 5.94 -2.53 7.94
CA SER A 125 7.04 -1.59 8.13
C SER A 125 6.46 -0.22 8.53
N PRO A 126 6.44 0.14 9.83
CA PRO A 126 5.78 1.36 10.32
C PRO A 126 6.34 2.68 9.76
N ASP A 127 7.59 2.65 9.27
CA ASP A 127 8.24 3.80 8.62
C ASP A 127 7.88 3.92 7.14
N VAL A 128 7.22 2.91 6.57
CA VAL A 128 6.83 2.85 5.16
C VAL A 128 5.31 2.94 5.10
N ILE A 129 4.81 4.17 5.03
CA ILE A 129 3.39 4.49 4.81
C ILE A 129 3.21 5.30 3.52
N PHE A 130 2.08 5.09 2.86
CA PHE A 130 1.74 5.71 1.59
C PHE A 130 0.45 6.50 1.74
N SER A 131 0.31 7.55 0.92
CA SER A 131 -0.94 8.32 0.88
C SER A 131 -2.11 7.37 0.60
N GLY A 132 -3.21 7.57 1.34
CA GLY A 132 -4.37 6.68 1.29
C GLY A 132 -4.39 5.62 2.39
N ASP A 133 -3.26 5.18 2.93
CA ASP A 133 -3.26 4.23 4.05
C ASP A 133 -4.09 4.73 5.23
N ARG A 134 -4.72 3.82 5.97
CA ARG A 134 -5.42 4.15 7.21
C ARG A 134 -4.56 3.81 8.42
N ILE A 135 -4.22 4.85 9.17
CA ILE A 135 -3.62 4.71 10.51
C ILE A 135 -4.74 4.71 11.53
N TYR A 136 -4.97 3.55 12.14
CA TYR A 136 -5.93 3.39 13.23
C TYR A 136 -5.34 3.95 14.52
N LEU A 137 -6.14 4.72 15.25
CA LEU A 137 -5.75 5.34 16.50
C LEU A 137 -6.26 4.50 17.67
N PRO A 138 -5.44 4.25 18.72
CA PRO A 138 -5.92 3.61 19.92
C PRO A 138 -7.02 4.47 20.56
N ALA A 139 -7.99 3.84 21.22
CA ALA A 139 -8.93 4.57 22.06
C ALA A 139 -8.14 5.40 23.07
N ALA A 140 -8.52 6.68 23.23
CA ALA A 140 -7.87 7.56 24.19
C ALA A 140 -7.85 6.86 25.54
N SER A 141 -6.65 6.65 26.10
CA SER A 141 -6.54 6.20 27.49
C SER A 141 -7.17 7.31 28.32
N VAL A 142 -8.30 7.00 28.97
CA VAL A 142 -8.87 7.87 29.98
C VAL A 142 -7.87 7.84 31.13
N GLY A 143 -7.00 8.86 31.18
CA GLY A 143 -6.10 9.13 32.29
C GLY A 143 -6.82 9.81 33.44
#